data_AF-A0A101HHW0-F1
#
_entry.id   AF-A0A101HHW0-F1
#
_cell.length_a   1.000
_cell.length_b   1.000
_cell.length_c   1.000
_cell.angle_alpha   90.00
_cell.angle_beta   90.00
_cell.angle_gamma   90.00
#
_symmetry.space_group_name_H-M   'P 1'
#
loop_
_entity.id
_entity.type
_entity.pdbx_description
1 polymer ?
#
loop_
_entity_poly.entity_id
_entity_poly.type
_entity_poly.pdbx_seq_one_letter_code
_entity_poly.pdbx_strand_id
1 'polypeptide(L)'
;MLEQEVDYRNEIFDFDSIIESQLSNQLGFEVELGESLIQETDERLNLMHSNERVFANFLLSKKLIVFPEPYLTEINRTPDFFVINPMRYGVDESYIGRFLELTLLSAKDLENDSWYGRTKFARKQKQKVEFESLNIPVSYICREQQECIKRFQKNSFEGIDKLF
;
A
#
# COMPACT_ATOMS: atom_id res chain seq x y z
N MET A 1 -28.55 -27.05 1.06
CA MET A 1 -27.47 -26.57 1.95
C MET A 1 -27.49 -25.06 1.82
N LEU A 2 -27.98 -24.38 2.85
CA LEU A 2 -28.00 -22.93 2.91
C LEU A 2 -26.58 -22.49 3.27
N GLU A 3 -25.96 -21.75 2.36
CA GLU A 3 -24.67 -21.11 2.59
C GLU A 3 -24.82 -20.18 3.80
N GLN A 4 -24.08 -20.48 4.87
CA GLN A 4 -23.86 -19.53 5.95
C GLN A 4 -22.99 -18.42 5.36
N GLU A 5 -23.61 -17.32 4.95
CA GLU A 5 -22.95 -16.02 4.93
C GLU A 5 -22.62 -15.69 6.39
N VAL A 6 -21.47 -16.20 6.85
CA VAL A 6 -20.83 -15.74 8.08
C VAL A 6 -20.67 -14.24 7.92
N ASP A 7 -21.10 -13.49 8.93
CA ASP A 7 -21.07 -12.04 8.96
C ASP A 7 -19.60 -11.55 9.09
N TYR A 8 -18.84 -11.69 8.01
CA TYR A 8 -17.41 -11.35 7.91
C TYR A 8 -17.13 -9.90 8.32
N ARG A 9 -18.13 -9.01 8.27
CA ARG A 9 -17.95 -7.58 8.56
C ARG A 9 -17.66 -7.30 10.04
N ASN A 10 -18.23 -8.09 10.95
CA ASN A 10 -17.97 -7.91 12.38
C ASN A 10 -16.60 -8.48 12.81
N GLU A 11 -16.10 -9.51 12.12
CA GLU A 11 -14.75 -10.07 12.38
C GLU A 11 -13.63 -9.19 11.77
N ILE A 12 -13.90 -8.49 10.66
CA ILE A 12 -12.94 -7.57 10.03
C ILE A 12 -12.66 -6.34 10.91
N PHE A 13 -13.64 -5.85 11.66
CA PHE A 13 -13.45 -4.66 12.52
C PHE A 13 -12.48 -4.90 13.68
N ASP A 14 -12.48 -6.12 14.24
CA ASP A 14 -11.53 -6.51 15.28
C ASP A 14 -10.13 -6.72 14.68
N PHE A 15 -10.07 -7.19 13.44
CA PHE A 15 -8.82 -7.41 12.73
C PHE A 15 -8.01 -6.13 12.50
N ASP A 16 -8.62 -5.07 11.97
CA ASP A 16 -7.92 -3.81 11.66
C ASP A 16 -7.33 -3.18 12.93
N SER A 17 -8.10 -3.19 14.03
CA SER A 17 -7.69 -2.68 15.34
C SER A 17 -6.51 -3.47 15.95
N ILE A 18 -6.48 -4.79 15.74
CA ILE A 18 -5.37 -5.65 16.17
C ILE A 18 -4.10 -5.28 15.41
N ILE A 19 -4.19 -5.08 14.09
CA ILE A 19 -3.03 -4.71 13.27
C ILE A 19 -2.49 -3.34 13.69
N GLU A 20 -3.36 -2.35 13.85
CA GLU A 20 -2.98 -1.01 14.30
C GLU A 20 -2.25 -1.05 15.65
N SER A 21 -2.78 -1.82 16.60
CA SER A 21 -2.15 -2.03 17.91
C SER A 21 -0.77 -2.68 17.79
N GLN A 22 -0.63 -3.72 16.97
CA GLN A 22 0.66 -4.38 16.75
C GLN A 22 1.68 -3.46 16.07
N LEU A 23 1.28 -2.72 15.03
CA LEU A 23 2.13 -1.74 14.35
C LEU A 23 2.56 -0.62 15.30
N SER A 24 1.62 -0.10 16.10
CA SER A 24 1.90 0.96 17.06
C SER A 24 2.93 0.50 18.11
N ASN A 25 2.78 -0.72 18.61
CA ASN A 25 3.75 -1.33 19.52
C ASN A 25 5.13 -1.55 18.87
N GLN A 26 5.16 -1.96 17.59
CA GLN A 26 6.41 -2.18 16.87
C GLN A 26 7.16 -0.88 16.57
N LEU A 27 6.44 0.17 16.17
CA LEU A 27 7.02 1.44 15.74
C LEU A 27 7.26 2.40 16.91
N GLY A 28 6.54 2.23 18.02
CA GLY A 28 6.66 3.06 19.22
C GLY A 28 5.86 4.36 19.17
N PHE A 29 4.92 4.50 18.23
CA PHE A 29 3.99 5.62 18.10
C PHE A 29 2.66 5.15 17.51
N GLU A 30 1.64 5.98 17.61
CA GLU A 30 0.27 5.64 17.20
C GLU A 30 0.14 5.54 15.67
N VAL A 31 -0.56 4.48 15.23
CA VAL A 31 -0.84 4.14 13.84
C VAL A 31 -2.35 3.97 13.68
N GLU A 32 -2.92 4.73 12.74
CA GLU A 32 -4.30 4.57 12.30
C GLU A 32 -4.28 4.21 10.81
N LEU A 33 -4.67 2.98 10.48
CA LEU A 33 -4.70 2.49 9.10
C LEU A 33 -5.93 2.98 8.32
N GLY A 34 -6.99 3.35 9.02
CA GLY A 34 -8.27 3.68 8.40
C GLY A 34 -8.96 2.45 7.81
N GLU A 35 -9.99 2.67 7.01
CA GLU A 35 -10.80 1.58 6.47
C GLU A 35 -10.12 0.84 5.31
N SER A 36 -9.97 -0.48 5.44
CA SER A 36 -9.40 -1.33 4.39
C SER A 36 -10.22 -1.40 3.10
N LEU A 37 -9.51 -1.52 1.97
CA LEU A 37 -10.02 -1.93 0.67
C LEU A 37 -9.77 -3.42 0.50
N ILE A 38 -10.82 -4.18 0.15
CA ILE A 38 -10.76 -5.64 0.03
C ILE A 38 -11.17 -6.11 -1.38
N GLN A 39 -11.88 -5.26 -2.15
CA GLN A 39 -12.42 -5.62 -3.46
C GLN A 39 -12.17 -4.54 -4.51
N GLU A 40 -11.98 -4.96 -5.76
CA GLU A 40 -11.74 -4.08 -6.92
C GLU A 40 -12.95 -3.21 -7.29
N THR A 41 -14.13 -3.51 -6.74
CA THR A 41 -15.37 -2.75 -6.94
C THR A 41 -15.61 -1.68 -5.88
N ASP A 42 -14.67 -1.45 -4.97
CA ASP A 42 -14.81 -0.44 -3.92
C ASP A 42 -14.87 0.98 -4.51
N GLU A 43 -15.92 1.73 -4.21
CA GLU A 43 -16.14 3.06 -4.79
C GLU A 43 -15.06 4.07 -4.37
N ARG A 44 -14.41 3.86 -3.22
CA ARG A 44 -13.33 4.74 -2.72
C ARG A 44 -12.12 4.74 -3.63
N LEU A 45 -11.92 3.69 -4.45
CA LEU A 45 -10.89 3.66 -5.49
C LEU A 45 -11.05 4.82 -6.50
N ASN A 46 -12.28 5.31 -6.72
CA ASN A 46 -12.53 6.43 -7.62
C ASN A 46 -12.05 7.77 -7.06
N LEU A 47 -11.86 7.87 -5.74
CA LEU A 47 -11.36 9.07 -5.06
C LEU A 47 -9.84 9.20 -5.16
N MET A 48 -9.13 8.10 -5.41
CA MET A 48 -7.67 8.06 -5.53
C MET A 48 -7.16 8.69 -6.83
N HIS A 49 -5.91 9.16 -6.82
CA HIS A 49 -5.24 9.55 -8.04
C HIS A 49 -5.06 8.37 -9.00
N SER A 50 -4.89 8.65 -10.30
CA SER A 50 -4.90 7.59 -11.32
C SER A 50 -3.84 6.51 -11.13
N ASN A 51 -2.64 6.88 -10.66
CA ASN A 51 -1.55 5.92 -10.43
C ASN A 51 -1.81 5.08 -9.16
N GLU A 52 -2.29 5.70 -8.10
CA GLU A 52 -2.69 5.02 -6.85
C GLU A 52 -3.81 4.03 -7.12
N ARG A 53 -4.88 4.45 -7.80
CA ARG A 53 -6.00 3.57 -8.17
C ARG A 53 -5.53 2.35 -8.97
N VAL A 54 -4.69 2.56 -9.98
CA VAL A 54 -4.13 1.46 -10.80
C VAL A 54 -3.35 0.48 -9.92
N PHE A 55 -2.53 0.99 -9.01
CA PHE A 55 -1.72 0.16 -8.13
C PHE A 55 -2.56 -0.55 -7.06
N ALA A 56 -3.54 0.13 -6.45
CA ALA A 56 -4.50 -0.47 -5.52
C ALA A 56 -5.27 -1.61 -6.20
N ASN A 57 -5.80 -1.42 -7.40
CA ASN A 57 -6.44 -2.48 -8.18
C ASN A 57 -5.49 -3.66 -8.44
N PHE A 58 -4.21 -3.40 -8.74
CA PHE A 58 -3.23 -4.47 -8.87
C PHE A 58 -3.06 -5.25 -7.56
N LEU A 59 -2.92 -4.58 -6.42
CA LEU A 59 -2.79 -5.24 -5.11
C LEU A 59 -4.05 -6.07 -4.76
N LEU A 60 -5.24 -5.52 -5.02
CA LEU A 60 -6.52 -6.21 -4.80
C LEU A 60 -6.68 -7.43 -5.70
N SER A 61 -6.22 -7.36 -6.96
CA SER A 61 -6.18 -8.52 -7.88
C SER A 61 -5.28 -9.66 -7.37
N LYS A 62 -4.32 -9.33 -6.49
CA LYS A 62 -3.46 -10.29 -5.78
C LYS A 62 -4.04 -10.74 -4.44
N LYS A 63 -5.29 -10.41 -4.15
CA LYS A 63 -6.00 -10.75 -2.90
C LYS A 63 -5.30 -10.21 -1.65
N LEU A 64 -4.67 -9.04 -1.78
CA LEU A 64 -4.11 -8.31 -0.65
C LEU A 64 -5.16 -7.38 -0.06
N ILE A 65 -5.10 -7.17 1.25
CA ILE A 65 -5.87 -6.14 1.95
C ILE A 65 -5.06 -4.85 1.87
N VAL A 66 -5.70 -3.76 1.45
CA VAL A 66 -5.03 -2.48 1.18
C VAL A 66 -5.62 -1.39 2.07
N PHE A 67 -4.78 -0.73 2.86
CA PHE A 67 -5.14 0.42 3.68
C PHE A 67 -4.55 1.67 3.03
N PRO A 68 -5.37 2.53 2.42
CA PRO A 68 -4.88 3.74 1.78
C PRO A 68 -4.57 4.84 2.79
N GLU A 69 -3.49 5.57 2.57
CA GLU A 69 -3.09 6.75 3.34
C GLU A 69 -3.11 6.55 4.88
N PRO A 70 -2.44 5.52 5.43
CA PRO A 70 -2.38 5.31 6.87
C PRO A 70 -1.80 6.53 7.59
N TYR A 71 -2.44 6.95 8.68
CA TYR A 71 -2.01 8.03 9.54
C TYR A 71 -1.03 7.55 10.61
N LEU A 72 0.01 8.33 10.85
CA LEU A 72 1.13 8.02 11.73
C LEU A 72 1.49 9.30 12.51
N THR A 73 1.32 9.31 13.82
CA THR A 73 1.28 10.54 14.64
C THR A 73 2.59 11.36 14.65
N GLU A 74 3.74 10.72 14.41
CA GLU A 74 5.07 11.36 14.48
C GLU A 74 5.62 11.84 13.12
N ILE A 75 4.82 11.78 12.05
CA ILE A 75 5.28 12.16 10.70
C ILE A 75 4.35 13.13 10.01
N ASN A 76 4.93 14.04 9.22
CA ASN A 76 4.14 15.00 8.44
C ASN A 76 3.67 14.44 7.10
N ARG A 77 4.11 13.23 6.74
CA ARG A 77 3.91 12.64 5.44
C ARG A 77 3.53 11.19 5.62
N THR A 78 2.38 10.81 5.14
CA THR A 78 1.92 9.43 5.21
C THR A 78 2.49 8.62 4.04
N PRO A 79 2.77 7.33 4.22
CA PRO A 79 2.91 6.40 3.11
C PRO A 79 1.62 6.35 2.29
N ASP A 80 1.73 6.10 0.99
CA ASP A 80 0.53 5.99 0.13
C ASP A 80 -0.35 4.79 0.53
N PHE A 81 0.26 3.66 0.96
CA PHE A 81 -0.48 2.47 1.38
C PHE A 81 0.19 1.73 2.54
N PHE A 82 -0.62 0.99 3.31
CA PHE A 82 -0.20 -0.20 4.04
C PHE A 82 -0.90 -1.43 3.47
N VAL A 83 -0.18 -2.54 3.32
CA VAL A 83 -0.72 -3.76 2.70
C VAL A 83 -0.49 -4.99 3.55
N ILE A 84 -1.50 -5.86 3.59
CA ILE A 84 -1.44 -7.15 4.28
C ILE A 84 -1.68 -8.25 3.26
N ASN A 85 -0.89 -9.32 3.40
CA ASN A 85 -1.18 -10.57 2.72
C ASN A 85 -1.89 -11.51 3.72
N PRO A 86 -3.21 -11.70 3.60
CA PRO A 86 -3.97 -12.49 4.56
C PRO A 86 -3.51 -13.96 4.61
N MET A 87 -2.90 -14.48 3.54
CA MET A 87 -2.38 -15.86 3.50
C MET A 87 -1.09 -16.05 4.32
N ARG A 88 -0.40 -14.96 4.67
CA ARG A 88 0.80 -15.00 5.53
C ARG A 88 0.50 -14.61 6.97
N TYR A 89 -0.52 -13.79 7.16
CA TYR A 89 -0.94 -13.35 8.46
C TYR A 89 -1.39 -14.55 9.32
N GLY A 90 -0.89 -14.65 10.55
CA GLY A 90 -1.16 -15.78 11.46
C GLY A 90 -0.37 -17.07 11.18
N VAL A 91 0.33 -17.17 10.04
CA VAL A 91 1.29 -18.27 9.76
C VAL A 91 2.70 -17.85 10.14
N ASP A 92 3.05 -16.60 9.86
CA ASP A 92 4.29 -15.97 10.26
C ASP A 92 3.98 -14.87 11.27
N GLU A 93 4.20 -15.17 12.55
CA GLU A 93 3.94 -14.24 13.66
C GLU A 93 4.77 -12.95 13.57
N SER A 94 5.83 -12.93 12.74
CA SER A 94 6.65 -11.74 12.50
C SER A 94 6.12 -10.85 11.35
N TYR A 95 5.13 -11.32 10.59
CA TYR A 95 4.63 -10.63 9.40
C TYR A 95 3.29 -9.92 9.66
N ILE A 96 3.36 -8.61 9.85
CA ILE A 96 2.17 -7.76 10.06
C ILE A 96 1.70 -7.13 8.74
N GLY A 97 2.62 -6.87 7.81
CA GLY A 97 2.34 -6.22 6.54
C GLY A 97 3.51 -5.38 6.05
N ARG A 98 3.25 -4.46 5.11
CA ARG A 98 4.27 -3.54 4.58
C ARG A 98 3.68 -2.18 4.25
N PHE A 99 4.40 -1.12 4.60
CA PHE A 99 4.15 0.22 4.06
C PHE A 99 4.71 0.32 2.65
N LEU A 100 3.95 0.92 1.74
CA LEU A 100 4.31 1.14 0.34
C LEU A 100 4.21 2.62 0.01
N GLU A 101 5.17 3.10 -0.78
CA GLU A 101 5.21 4.48 -1.26
C GLU A 101 5.40 4.50 -2.78
N LEU A 102 4.49 5.13 -3.50
CA LEU A 102 4.62 5.37 -4.94
C LEU A 102 5.51 6.59 -5.18
N THR A 103 6.40 6.45 -6.16
CA THR A 103 7.26 7.55 -6.58
C THR A 103 7.51 7.54 -8.08
N LEU A 104 7.50 8.73 -8.68
CA LEU A 104 7.87 8.92 -10.09
C LEU A 104 9.40 8.94 -10.30
N LEU A 105 10.17 8.79 -9.23
CA LEU A 105 11.61 8.59 -9.30
C LEU A 105 11.94 7.23 -9.89
N SER A 106 13.09 7.15 -10.57
CA SER A 106 13.71 5.85 -10.79
C SER A 106 14.37 5.37 -9.49
N ALA A 107 14.60 4.06 -9.38
CA ALA A 107 15.34 3.50 -8.23
C ALA A 107 16.71 4.17 -8.06
N LYS A 108 17.40 4.45 -9.17
CA LYS A 108 18.69 5.14 -9.17
C LYS A 108 18.58 6.56 -8.61
N ASP A 109 17.53 7.30 -8.97
CA ASP A 109 17.33 8.67 -8.49
C ASP A 109 16.95 8.73 -7.00
N LEU A 110 16.32 7.67 -6.49
CA LEU A 110 15.98 7.53 -5.08
C LEU A 110 17.21 7.24 -4.20
N GLU A 111 18.23 6.61 -4.77
CA GLU A 111 19.52 6.33 -4.14
C GLU A 111 20.55 7.46 -4.35
N ASN A 112 20.32 8.35 -5.32
CA ASN A 112 21.29 9.37 -5.69
C ASN A 112 21.22 10.61 -4.78
N ASP A 113 22.23 10.74 -3.92
CA ASP A 113 22.43 11.87 -3.00
C ASP A 113 22.96 13.15 -3.67
N SER A 114 23.13 13.18 -4.99
CA SER A 114 23.68 14.35 -5.69
C SER A 114 22.83 15.61 -5.47
N TRP A 115 23.52 16.75 -5.40
CA TRP A 115 22.91 18.07 -5.20
C TRP A 115 21.87 18.43 -6.29
N TYR A 116 22.04 17.94 -7.53
CA TYR A 116 21.10 18.16 -8.63
C TYR A 116 19.80 17.37 -8.45
N GLY A 117 19.87 16.12 -7.96
CA GLY A 117 18.69 15.34 -7.59
C GLY A 117 17.92 15.96 -6.42
N ARG A 118 18.65 16.55 -5.46
CA ARG A 118 18.09 17.21 -4.27
C ARG A 118 17.21 18.42 -4.56
N THR A 119 17.37 19.14 -5.67
CA THR A 119 16.51 20.30 -5.97
C THR A 119 15.23 19.90 -6.71
N LYS A 120 15.32 19.02 -7.71
CA LYS A 120 14.16 18.56 -8.48
C LYS A 120 13.25 17.62 -7.68
N PHE A 121 13.82 16.85 -6.75
CA PHE A 121 13.11 15.81 -6.01
C PHE A 121 13.27 15.93 -4.49
N ALA A 122 13.60 17.14 -4.02
CA ALA A 122 13.81 17.48 -2.61
C ALA A 122 12.72 16.92 -1.70
N ARG A 123 11.46 17.00 -2.17
CA ARG A 123 10.30 16.53 -1.42
C ARG A 123 10.43 15.03 -1.13
N LYS A 124 10.45 14.16 -2.15
CA LYS A 124 10.45 12.70 -1.93
C LYS A 124 11.71 12.22 -1.18
N GLN A 125 12.87 12.84 -1.39
CA GLN A 125 14.07 12.52 -0.59
C GLN A 125 13.89 12.89 0.89
N LYS A 126 13.32 14.06 1.20
CA LYS A 126 13.01 14.43 2.60
C LYS A 126 12.03 13.47 3.26
N GLN A 127 11.02 12.99 2.52
CA GLN A 127 10.06 11.99 3.02
C GLN A 127 10.77 10.66 3.33
N LYS A 128 11.66 10.22 2.43
CA LYS A 128 12.46 9.02 2.65
C LYS A 128 13.32 9.13 3.91
N VAL A 129 14.02 10.25 4.06
CA VAL A 129 14.83 10.51 5.26
C VAL A 129 13.97 10.53 6.53
N GLU A 130 12.77 11.11 6.48
CA GLU A 130 11.82 11.10 7.60
C GLU A 130 11.42 9.66 7.97
N PHE A 131 11.01 8.84 7.01
CA PHE A 131 10.67 7.42 7.24
C PHE A 131 11.85 6.62 7.81
N GLU A 132 13.05 6.79 7.24
CA GLU A 132 14.26 6.11 7.70
C GLU A 132 14.65 6.54 9.12
N SER A 133 14.52 7.83 9.46
CA SER A 133 14.85 8.36 10.79
C SER A 133 13.98 7.78 11.91
N LEU A 134 12.79 7.31 11.56
CA LEU A 134 11.81 6.70 12.46
C LEU A 134 11.76 5.17 12.32
N ASN A 135 12.71 4.58 11.59
CA ASN A 135 12.77 3.13 11.33
C ASN A 135 11.48 2.56 10.72
N ILE A 136 10.73 3.34 9.95
CA ILE A 136 9.51 2.90 9.28
C ILE A 136 9.92 2.09 8.04
N PRO A 137 9.57 0.79 7.95
CA PRO A 137 10.00 -0.06 6.84
C PRO A 137 9.12 0.16 5.60
N VAL A 138 9.42 1.22 4.85
CA VAL A 138 8.69 1.59 3.62
C VAL A 138 9.34 0.99 2.38
N SER A 139 8.54 0.31 1.56
CA SER A 139 8.96 -0.16 0.23
C SER A 139 8.55 0.83 -0.86
N TYR A 140 9.52 1.33 -1.62
CA TYR A 140 9.26 2.29 -2.68
C TYR A 140 8.95 1.59 -4.01
N ILE A 141 7.83 1.97 -4.61
CA ILE A 141 7.44 1.54 -5.95
C ILE A 141 7.80 2.65 -6.92
N CYS A 142 8.96 2.48 -7.54
CA CYS A 142 9.54 3.42 -8.48
C CYS A 142 8.80 3.42 -9.83
N ARG A 143 9.05 4.45 -10.63
CA ARG A 143 8.40 4.68 -11.92
C ARG A 143 8.43 3.44 -12.82
N GLU A 144 9.57 2.77 -12.93
CA GLU A 144 9.73 1.62 -13.82
C GLU A 144 8.82 0.45 -13.40
N GLN A 145 8.65 0.24 -12.08
CA GLN A 145 7.77 -0.79 -11.54
C GLN A 145 6.29 -0.43 -11.77
N GLN A 146 5.92 0.83 -11.58
CA GLN A 146 4.55 1.30 -11.87
C GLN A 146 4.20 1.12 -13.35
N GLU A 147 5.12 1.43 -14.25
CA GLU A 147 4.91 1.24 -15.69
C GLU A 147 4.81 -0.24 -16.07
N CYS A 148 5.58 -1.13 -15.43
CA CYS A 148 5.40 -2.57 -15.61
C CYS A 148 3.99 -3.02 -15.19
N ILE A 149 3.51 -2.57 -14.02
CA ILE A 149 2.18 -2.93 -13.51
C ILE A 149 1.07 -2.46 -14.45
N LYS A 150 1.14 -1.22 -14.94
CA LYS A 150 0.21 -0.69 -15.95
C LYS A 150 0.14 -1.56 -17.19
N ARG A 151 1.29 -2.02 -17.69
CA ARG A 151 1.35 -2.89 -18.88
C ARG A 151 0.76 -4.27 -18.62
N PHE A 152 1.03 -4.86 -17.45
CA PHE A 152 0.44 -6.15 -17.08
C PHE A 152 -1.08 -6.10 -17.06
N GLN A 153 -1.67 -5.04 -16.47
CA GLN A 153 -3.12 -4.87 -16.45
C GLN A 153 -3.69 -4.74 -17.86
N LYS A 154 -3.06 -3.93 -18.73
CA LYS A 154 -3.51 -3.77 -20.12
C LYS A 154 -3.55 -5.11 -20.87
N ASN A 155 -2.52 -5.94 -20.69
CA ASN A 155 -2.43 -7.24 -21.35
C ASN A 155 -3.42 -8.28 -20.78
N SER A 156 -3.81 -8.18 -19.50
CA SER A 156 -4.87 -9.03 -18.94
C SER A 156 -6.27 -8.70 -19.47
N PHE A 157 -6.51 -7.45 -19.90
CA PHE A 157 -7.78 -7.05 -20.53
C PHE A 157 -7.82 -7.39 -22.04
N GLU A 158 -6.70 -7.31 -22.75
CA GLU A 158 -6.61 -7.65 -24.19
C GLU A 158 -6.86 -9.13 -24.53
N GLY A 159 -7.03 -10.00 -23.52
CA GLY A 159 -7.42 -11.41 -23.66
C GLY A 159 -8.89 -11.73 -23.41
N ILE A 160 -9.67 -10.80 -22.85
CA ILE A 160 -11.11 -11.01 -22.54
C ILE A 160 -11.99 -10.46 -23.67
N ASP A 161 -11.59 -9.36 -24.30
CA ASP A 161 -12.32 -8.76 -25.42
C ASP A 161 -12.29 -9.58 -26.72
N LYS A 162 -11.51 -10.67 -26.76
CA LYS A 162 -11.51 -11.64 -27.89
C LYS A 162 -12.39 -12.87 -27.63
N LEU A 163 -13.15 -12.89 -26.54
CA LEU A 163 -14.09 -13.94 -26.18
C LEU A 163 -15.56 -13.51 -26.27
N PHE A 164 -15.82 -12.31 -26.81
CA PHE A 164 -17.16 -11.84 -27.20
C PHE A 164 -17.16 -11.34 -28.65
#